data_AF-A0A090WTG5-F1
#
_entry.id   AF-A0A090WTG5-F1
#
_cell.length_a   1.000
_cell.length_b   1.000
_cell.length_c   1.000
_cell.angle_alpha   90.00
_cell.angle_beta   90.00
_cell.angle_gamma   90.00
#
_symmetry.space_group_name_H-M   'P 1'
#
loop_
_entity.id
_entity.type
_entity.pdbx_description
1 polymer ?
#
loop_
_entity_poly.entity_id
_entity_poly.type
_entity_poly.pdbx_seq_one_letter_code
_entity_poly.pdbx_strand_id
1 'polypeptide(L)'
;MIKVLRAGFYSTIQDFGRYGYQEFGVPFSGVMDRKAAAFANSLVGNYEDEAVLEMTMLGASLQFSVNTHIAFSGAQMDAKLNDVEIMNNSSIAISLEIY
;
A
#
# COMPACT_ATOMS: atom_id res chain seq x y z
N MET A 1 0.76 -4.30 13.76
CA MET A 1 1.96 -4.82 13.09
C MET A 1 1.53 -5.59 11.84
N ILE A 2 2.25 -5.41 10.72
CA ILE A 2 1.99 -6.09 9.44
C ILE A 2 3.14 -7.07 9.19
N LYS A 3 2.84 -8.35 8.99
CA LYS A 3 3.82 -9.38 8.65
C LYS A 3 3.72 -9.69 7.17
N VAL A 4 4.86 -9.62 6.48
CA VAL A 4 4.96 -10.01 5.07
C VAL A 4 5.13 -11.54 5.00
N LEU A 5 4.13 -12.24 4.49
CA LEU A 5 4.20 -13.68 4.24
C LEU A 5 4.86 -13.98 2.89
N ARG A 6 4.52 -13.16 1.88
CA ARG A 6 5.14 -13.15 0.55
C ARG A 6 5.25 -11.72 0.07
N ALA A 7 6.42 -11.32 -0.42
CA ALA A 7 6.67 -9.95 -0.86
C ALA A 7 6.06 -9.61 -2.23
N GLY A 8 5.63 -10.60 -3.02
CA GLY A 8 5.26 -10.38 -4.43
C GLY A 8 6.49 -10.39 -5.34
N PHE A 9 6.39 -9.76 -6.51
CA PHE A 9 7.51 -9.71 -7.47
C PHE A 9 8.52 -8.63 -7.12
N TYR A 10 8.06 -7.39 -6.92
CA TYR A 10 8.88 -6.28 -6.45
C TYR A 10 8.00 -5.31 -5.66
N SER A 11 8.26 -5.21 -4.35
CA SER A 11 7.48 -4.39 -3.44
C SER A 11 8.39 -3.54 -2.57
N THR A 12 8.06 -2.26 -2.46
CA THR A 12 8.85 -1.27 -1.72
C THR A 12 7.94 -0.35 -0.92
N ILE A 13 8.43 0.15 0.20
CA ILE A 13 7.77 1.24 0.91
C ILE A 13 8.11 2.53 0.18
N GLN A 14 7.09 3.29 -0.19
CA GLN A 14 7.23 4.53 -0.95
C GLN A 14 6.35 5.61 -0.36
N ASP A 15 6.84 6.84 -0.36
CA ASP A 15 6.11 8.06 -0.02
C ASP A 15 6.18 9.02 -1.22
N PHE A 16 6.01 10.33 -1.01
CA PHE A 16 6.15 11.31 -2.09
C PHE A 16 7.60 11.64 -2.46
N GLY A 17 8.57 11.03 -1.82
CA GLY A 17 10.00 11.14 -2.13
C GLY A 17 10.73 12.17 -1.28
N ARG A 18 12.00 12.37 -1.62
CA ARG A 18 12.95 13.22 -0.90
C ARG A 18 13.42 14.39 -1.77
N TYR A 19 13.00 15.59 -1.39
CA TYR A 19 13.27 16.83 -2.12
C TYR A 19 14.37 17.64 -1.44
N GLY A 20 15.12 18.43 -2.21
CA GLY A 20 16.13 19.35 -1.70
C GLY A 20 17.54 18.76 -1.58
N TYR A 21 17.75 17.51 -1.99
CA TYR A 21 19.06 16.83 -1.91
C TYR A 21 19.66 16.50 -3.28
N GLN A 22 19.05 17.02 -4.36
CA GLN A 22 19.45 16.70 -5.73
C GLN A 22 20.85 17.20 -6.07
N GLU A 23 21.28 18.30 -5.45
CA GLU A 23 22.64 18.83 -5.58
C GLU A 23 23.71 17.84 -5.09
N PHE A 24 23.34 16.93 -4.17
CA PHE A 24 24.20 15.86 -3.65
C PHE A 24 24.05 14.54 -4.42
N GLY A 25 23.31 14.54 -5.54
CA GLY A 25 23.08 13.33 -6.34
C GLY A 25 22.02 12.39 -5.78
N VAL A 26 21.20 12.83 -4.82
CA VAL A 26 20.11 12.01 -4.26
C VAL A 26 18.85 12.16 -5.14
N PRO A 27 18.34 11.07 -5.75
CA PRO A 27 17.16 11.14 -6.60
C PRO A 27 15.89 11.41 -5.78
N PHE A 28 14.87 12.02 -6.41
CA PHE A 28 13.58 12.29 -5.77
C PHE A 28 12.94 11.03 -5.18
N SER A 29 13.01 9.88 -5.85
CA SER A 29 12.37 8.62 -5.40
C SER A 29 10.85 8.80 -5.20
N GLY A 30 10.26 8.03 -4.28
CA GLY A 30 8.83 8.02 -4.02
C GLY A 30 8.06 7.11 -4.96
N VAL A 31 6.73 7.11 -4.77
CA VAL A 31 5.78 6.36 -5.56
C VAL A 31 5.87 6.71 -7.05
N MET A 32 5.73 5.70 -7.90
CA MET A 32 5.67 5.84 -9.35
C MET A 32 4.36 6.49 -9.79
N ASP A 33 3.24 6.16 -9.13
CA ASP A 33 1.91 6.77 -9.38
C ASP A 33 1.42 7.53 -8.12
N ARG A 34 1.68 8.84 -8.11
CA ARG A 34 1.27 9.74 -7.01
C ARG A 34 -0.24 9.82 -6.83
N LYS A 35 -1.02 9.75 -7.92
CA LYS A 35 -2.48 9.87 -7.83
C LYS A 35 -3.08 8.63 -7.19
N ALA A 36 -2.60 7.45 -7.58
CA ALA A 36 -3.02 6.19 -6.98
C ALA A 36 -2.67 6.13 -5.48
N ALA A 37 -1.46 6.54 -5.10
CA ALA A 37 -1.00 6.59 -3.71
C ALA A 37 -1.84 7.56 -2.86
N ALA A 38 -2.00 8.81 -3.32
CA ALA A 38 -2.82 9.81 -2.65
C ALA A 38 -4.26 9.32 -2.45
N PHE A 39 -4.83 8.69 -3.48
CA PHE A 39 -6.18 8.15 -3.42
C PHE A 39 -6.29 7.01 -2.40
N ALA A 40 -5.36 6.05 -2.40
CA ALA A 40 -5.34 4.97 -1.40
C ALA A 40 -5.22 5.52 0.04
N ASN A 41 -4.36 6.52 0.28
CA ASN A 41 -4.24 7.18 1.58
C ASN A 41 -5.56 7.86 2.00
N SER A 42 -6.21 8.60 1.09
CA SER A 42 -7.48 9.27 1.38
C SER A 42 -8.60 8.30 1.77
N LEU A 43 -8.64 7.09 1.19
CA LEU A 43 -9.65 6.07 1.48
C LEU A 43 -9.56 5.51 2.90
N VAL A 44 -8.40 5.63 3.55
CA VAL A 44 -8.18 5.24 4.95
C VAL A 44 -8.04 6.44 5.89
N GLY A 45 -8.20 7.67 5.38
CA GLY A 45 -8.15 8.90 6.18
C GLY A 45 -6.75 9.41 6.50
N ASN A 46 -5.73 8.94 5.79
CA ASN A 46 -4.35 9.42 5.91
C ASN A 46 -4.14 10.73 5.12
N TYR A 47 -3.06 11.46 5.42
CA TYR A 47 -2.55 12.50 4.53
C TYR A 47 -2.07 11.89 3.21
N GLU A 48 -2.15 12.64 2.12
CA GLU A 48 -1.91 12.12 0.77
C GLU A 48 -0.47 11.61 0.55
N ASP A 49 0.49 12.17 1.28
CA ASP A 49 1.93 11.90 1.18
C ASP A 49 2.45 10.84 2.16
N GLU A 50 1.57 10.25 2.98
CA GLU A 50 1.92 9.15 3.89
C GLU A 50 2.44 7.93 3.13
N ALA A 51 3.34 7.19 3.77
CA ALA A 51 4.00 6.05 3.14
C ALA A 51 3.02 4.91 2.82
N VAL A 52 3.15 4.33 1.63
CA VAL A 52 2.39 3.19 1.13
C VAL A 52 3.31 2.03 0.75
N LEU A 53 2.74 0.83 0.60
CA LEU A 53 3.41 -0.29 -0.03
C LEU A 53 3.15 -0.27 -1.54
N GLU A 54 4.14 0.11 -2.32
CA GLU A 54 4.08 0.03 -3.79
C GLU A 54 4.48 -1.37 -4.25
N MET A 55 3.64 -1.99 -5.10
CA MET A 55 3.81 -3.35 -5.59
C MET A 55 3.81 -3.38 -7.12
N THR A 56 4.72 -4.16 -7.71
CA THR A 56 4.86 -4.31 -9.16
C THR A 56 4.47 -5.71 -9.60
N MET A 57 3.59 -5.81 -10.61
CA MET A 57 3.10 -7.06 -11.24
C MET A 57 2.35 -8.03 -10.29
N LEU A 58 3.06 -8.67 -9.36
CA LEU A 58 2.50 -9.61 -8.40
C LEU A 58 2.47 -8.98 -7.01
N GLY A 59 1.27 -8.86 -6.44
CA GLY A 59 1.06 -8.31 -5.10
C GLY A 59 1.59 -9.19 -3.97
N ALA A 60 1.64 -8.60 -2.77
CA ALA A 60 2.10 -9.25 -1.55
C ALA A 60 0.99 -10.07 -0.86
N SER A 61 1.39 -11.07 -0.07
CA SER A 61 0.52 -11.70 0.93
C SER A 61 0.92 -11.18 2.31
N LEU A 62 -0.02 -10.53 2.98
CA LEU A 62 0.20 -9.82 4.25
C LEU A 62 -0.67 -10.42 5.35
N GLN A 63 -0.15 -10.47 6.57
CA GLN A 63 -0.89 -10.83 7.77
C GLN A 63 -0.91 -9.64 8.72
N PHE A 64 -2.10 -9.24 9.16
CA PHE A 64 -2.30 -8.15 10.09
C PHE A 64 -2.49 -8.70 11.51
N SER A 65 -1.80 -8.12 12.49
CA SER A 65 -1.87 -8.55 13.90
C SER A 65 -2.66 -7.59 14.80
N VAL A 66 -3.37 -6.63 14.21
CA VAL A 66 -4.26 -5.66 14.86
C VAL A 66 -5.39 -5.30 13.90
N ASN A 67 -6.54 -4.87 14.43
CA ASN A 67 -7.62 -4.33 13.60
C ASN A 67 -7.07 -3.17 12.75
N THR A 68 -7.25 -3.25 11.43
CA THR A 68 -6.60 -2.36 10.47
C THR A 68 -7.58 -2.02 9.34
N HIS A 69 -7.65 -0.75 8.95
CA HIS A 69 -8.26 -0.38 7.68
C HIS A 69 -7.21 -0.37 6.59
N ILE A 70 -7.50 -0.99 5.45
CA ILE A 70 -6.64 -0.97 4.28
C ILE A 70 -7.40 -0.42 3.07
N ALA A 71 -6.65 0.10 2.12
CA ALA A 71 -7.13 0.40 0.78
C ALA A 71 -5.98 0.15 -0.20
N PHE A 72 -6.32 -0.13 -1.46
CA PHE A 72 -5.36 -0.29 -2.54
C PHE A 72 -5.94 0.27 -3.84
N SER A 73 -5.05 0.81 -4.66
CA SER A 73 -5.35 1.58 -5.86
C SER A 73 -4.30 1.32 -6.94
N GLY A 74 -4.45 1.93 -8.12
CA GLY A 74 -3.57 1.72 -9.27
C GLY A 74 -4.06 0.58 -10.14
N ALA A 75 -3.20 -0.39 -10.43
CA ALA A 75 -3.57 -1.56 -11.24
C ALA A 75 -4.71 -2.35 -10.57
N GLN A 76 -5.66 -2.84 -11.37
CA GLN A 76 -6.70 -3.73 -10.89
C GLN A 76 -6.07 -5.04 -10.38
N MET A 77 -6.43 -5.43 -9.16
CA MET A 77 -5.89 -6.63 -8.51
C MET A 77 -7.01 -7.62 -8.19
N ASP A 78 -6.74 -8.90 -8.42
CA ASP A 78 -7.58 -10.00 -7.93
C ASP A 78 -7.24 -10.30 -6.46
N ALA A 79 -7.43 -9.30 -5.60
CA ALA A 79 -7.05 -9.35 -4.19
C ALA A 79 -8.08 -10.13 -3.37
N LYS A 80 -7.60 -10.85 -2.34
CA LYS A 80 -8.44 -11.61 -1.42
C LYS A 80 -8.09 -11.30 0.03
N LEU A 81 -9.12 -11.20 0.88
CA LEU A 81 -9.02 -11.24 2.32
C LEU A 81 -9.60 -12.58 2.80
N ASN A 82 -8.75 -13.48 3.32
CA ASN A 82 -9.16 -14.81 3.76
C ASN A 82 -10.01 -15.55 2.71
N ASP A 83 -9.48 -15.62 1.48
CA ASP A 83 -10.12 -16.23 0.30
C ASP A 83 -11.38 -15.51 -0.25
N VAL A 84 -11.85 -14.45 0.40
CA VAL A 84 -12.95 -13.61 -0.08
C VAL A 84 -12.41 -12.48 -0.94
N GLU A 85 -12.96 -12.30 -2.15
CA GLU A 85 -12.58 -11.22 -3.05
C GLU A 85 -12.89 -9.84 -2.46
N ILE A 86 -11.96 -8.90 -2.65
CA ILE A 86 -12.08 -7.51 -2.20
C ILE A 86 -11.76 -6.57 -3.35
N MET A 87 -12.46 -5.43 -3.40
CA MET A 87 -12.36 -4.49 -4.51
C MET A 87 -11.26 -3.45 -4.29
N ASN A 88 -10.53 -3.13 -5.37
CA ASN A 88 -9.73 -1.90 -5.46
C ASN A 88 -10.58 -0.68 -5.07
N ASN A 89 -9.90 0.41 -4.72
CA ASN A 89 -10.51 1.74 -4.60
C ASN A 89 -11.62 1.84 -3.54
N SER A 90 -11.54 0.99 -2.52
CA SER A 90 -12.46 0.97 -1.39
C SER A 90 -11.70 0.83 -0.06
N SER A 91 -12.31 1.33 1.01
CA SER A 91 -11.79 1.14 2.38
C SER A 91 -12.30 -0.20 2.91
N ILE A 92 -11.38 -1.05 3.37
CA ILE A 92 -11.67 -2.41 3.82
C ILE A 92 -11.21 -2.55 5.26
N ALA A 93 -12.13 -2.94 6.14
CA ALA A 93 -11.83 -3.25 7.52
C ALA A 93 -11.30 -4.69 7.65
N ILE A 94 -10.13 -4.83 8.26
CA ILE A 94 -9.56 -6.12 8.68
C ILE A 94 -9.73 -6.21 10.19
N SER A 95 -10.57 -7.13 10.65
CA SER A 95 -10.79 -7.41 12.06
C SER A 95 -10.07 -8.70 12.46
N LEU A 96 -9.48 -8.72 13.65
CA LEU A 96 -8.85 -9.90 14.24
C LEU A 96 -9.86 -10.91 14.81
N GLU A 97 -11.10 -10.98 14.31
CA GLU A 97 -12.11 -11.86 14.91
C GLU A 97 -11.54 -13.27 15.10
N ILE A 98 -11.48 -13.63 16.38
CA ILE A 98 -11.01 -14.91 16.88
C ILE A 98 -12.02 -15.93 16.35
N TYR A 99 -11.51 -16.96 15.67
CA TYR A 99 -12.28 -18.15 15.28
C TYR A 99 -13.22 -18.64 16.38
#